data_AF-A0A7X6VMH2-F1
#
_entry.id   AF-A0A7X6VMH2-F1
#
_cell.length_a   1.000
_cell.length_b   1.000
_cell.length_c   1.000
_cell.angle_alpha   90.00
_cell.angle_beta   90.00
_cell.angle_gamma   90.00
#
_symmetry.space_group_name_H-M   'P 1'
#
loop_
_entity.id
_entity.type
_entity.pdbx_description
1 polymer ?
#
loop_
_entity_poly.entity_id
_entity_poly.type
_entity_poly.pdbx_seq_one_letter_code
_entity_poly.pdbx_strand_id
1 'polypeptide(L)'
;MEIGTLESSHLLDEDPALKDLLEKTRQVGRALQSRREGTKPDYNKLAKLLCEFSTANVYLINREGKILGHSWVSEYHSEEISNFLEEGFMPEAFVEKMNQHRETMLSETDGYLFDDDIPDAPEKHMLYIPIYGSAERIGTLLLVRFFQPFSMRDLVLSEYLATLVGIEILHERTKIIEERARERLVVQMAMRALSYSEVESVKHIIIELGSFEGVVIASKVADRVGVTRSVIVNALRKLESAGIIESRSLGMKGTFIKVLSPLFVEELGVLQKD
;
A
#
# COMPACT_ATOMS: atom_id res chain seq x y z
N MET A 1 -57.45 -37.86 5.93
CA MET A 1 -56.88 -36.58 5.47
C MET A 1 -56.01 -36.06 6.60
N GLU A 2 -54.84 -36.66 6.75
CA GLU A 2 -53.82 -36.20 7.69
C GLU A 2 -52.82 -35.39 6.85
N ILE A 3 -52.78 -34.09 7.13
CA ILE A 3 -51.78 -33.19 6.57
C ILE A 3 -50.50 -33.52 7.32
N GLY A 4 -49.67 -34.38 6.72
CA GLY A 4 -48.32 -34.63 7.17
C GLY A 4 -47.57 -33.32 7.24
N THR A 5 -47.23 -32.91 8.46
CA THR A 5 -46.28 -31.85 8.75
C THR A 5 -44.99 -32.13 7.99
N LEU A 6 -44.65 -31.23 7.07
CA LEU A 6 -43.35 -31.18 6.39
C LEU A 6 -42.25 -31.22 7.46
N GLU A 7 -41.55 -32.35 7.53
CA GLU A 7 -40.31 -32.47 8.30
C GLU A 7 -39.34 -31.38 7.84
N SER A 8 -38.94 -30.57 8.82
CA SER A 8 -37.97 -29.50 8.71
C SER A 8 -36.67 -30.00 8.07
N SER A 9 -36.28 -29.36 6.98
CA SER A 9 -35.02 -29.56 6.28
C SER A 9 -33.81 -29.21 7.16
N HIS A 10 -33.24 -30.17 7.87
CA HIS A 10 -31.85 -30.09 8.34
C HIS A 10 -30.97 -30.90 7.37
N LEU A 11 -30.61 -30.26 6.23
CA LEU A 11 -29.79 -30.85 5.17
C LEU A 11 -28.27 -30.68 5.39
N LEU A 12 -27.87 -29.98 6.46
CA LEU A 12 -26.48 -29.71 6.79
C LEU A 12 -26.18 -30.19 8.20
N ASP A 13 -25.05 -30.87 8.36
CA ASP A 13 -24.50 -31.23 9.65
C ASP A 13 -24.14 -29.96 10.43
N GLU A 14 -24.70 -29.80 11.63
CA GLU A 14 -24.52 -28.62 12.48
C GLU A 14 -23.35 -28.81 13.45
N ASP A 15 -22.15 -29.07 12.93
CA ASP A 15 -20.93 -29.03 13.75
C ASP A 15 -20.75 -27.59 14.31
N PRO A 16 -20.86 -27.38 15.63
CA PRO A 16 -20.76 -26.05 16.23
C PRO A 16 -19.42 -25.37 15.93
N ALA A 17 -18.34 -26.14 15.79
CA ALA A 17 -17.00 -25.65 15.53
C ALA A 17 -16.84 -25.13 14.10
N LEU A 18 -17.49 -25.77 13.12
CA LEU A 18 -17.53 -25.32 11.72
C LEU A 18 -18.51 -24.17 11.52
N LYS A 19 -19.59 -24.12 12.31
CA LYS A 19 -20.53 -23.00 12.33
C LYS A 19 -19.85 -21.70 12.78
N ASP A 20 -19.06 -21.76 13.86
CA ASP A 20 -18.22 -20.63 14.32
C ASP A 20 -17.23 -20.18 13.23
N LEU A 21 -16.51 -21.13 12.61
CA LEU A 21 -15.57 -20.83 11.53
C LEU A 21 -16.25 -20.13 10.36
N LEU A 22 -17.43 -20.61 9.93
CA LEU A 22 -18.22 -20.01 8.86
C LEU A 22 -18.70 -18.59 9.21
N GLU A 23 -19.08 -18.34 10.46
CA GLU A 23 -19.45 -17.00 10.90
C GLU A 23 -18.25 -16.04 10.84
N LYS A 24 -17.08 -16.48 11.29
CA LYS A 24 -15.83 -15.71 11.20
C LYS A 24 -15.45 -15.39 9.76
N THR A 25 -15.48 -16.38 8.84
CA THR A 25 -15.17 -16.13 7.42
C THR A 25 -16.16 -15.15 6.78
N ARG A 26 -17.45 -15.21 7.13
CA ARG A 26 -18.46 -14.25 6.66
C ARG A 26 -18.24 -12.84 7.19
N GLN A 27 -17.87 -12.69 8.47
CA GLN A 27 -17.60 -11.37 9.06
C GLN A 27 -16.41 -10.70 8.37
N VAL A 28 -15.33 -11.46 8.14
CA VAL A 28 -14.16 -11.00 7.37
C VAL A 28 -14.58 -10.61 5.95
N GLY A 29 -15.31 -11.47 5.25
CA GLY A 29 -15.76 -11.22 3.89
C GLY A 29 -16.56 -9.92 3.79
N ARG A 30 -17.47 -9.66 4.73
CA ARG A 30 -18.22 -8.40 4.81
C ARG A 30 -17.32 -7.20 5.09
N ALA A 31 -16.35 -7.33 6.00
CA ALA A 31 -15.43 -6.26 6.32
C ALA A 31 -14.60 -5.83 5.10
N LEU A 32 -14.16 -6.79 4.28
CA LEU A 32 -13.46 -6.53 3.03
C LEU A 32 -14.37 -5.97 1.93
N GLN A 33 -15.57 -6.53 1.76
CA GLN A 33 -16.54 -6.10 0.73
C GLN A 33 -17.15 -4.73 1.01
N SER A 34 -17.23 -4.32 2.28
CA SER A 34 -17.80 -3.02 2.67
C SER A 34 -16.93 -1.81 2.29
N ARG A 35 -15.76 -2.03 1.69
CA ARG A 35 -14.86 -0.95 1.26
C ARG A 35 -15.47 -0.19 0.08
N ARG A 36 -15.29 1.13 0.11
CA ARG A 36 -15.64 2.00 -1.02
C ARG A 36 -14.58 1.84 -2.11
N GLU A 37 -15.02 1.80 -3.36
CA GLU A 37 -14.15 1.78 -4.51
C GLU A 37 -13.16 2.96 -4.45
N GLY A 38 -11.86 2.67 -4.61
CA GLY A 38 -10.80 3.68 -4.65
C GLY A 38 -10.10 4.01 -3.33
N THR A 39 -10.52 3.48 -2.17
CA THR A 39 -9.77 3.65 -0.91
C THR A 39 -8.57 2.71 -0.83
N LYS A 40 -7.44 3.17 -0.29
CA LYS A 40 -6.27 2.32 -0.03
C LYS A 40 -6.63 1.17 0.93
N PRO A 41 -5.91 0.04 0.87
CA PRO A 41 -6.00 -0.98 1.89
C PRO A 41 -5.71 -0.37 3.26
N ASP A 42 -6.54 -0.73 4.23
CA ASP A 42 -6.30 -0.41 5.64
C ASP A 42 -5.79 -1.70 6.27
N TYR A 43 -4.48 -1.88 6.19
CA TYR A 43 -3.78 -3.04 6.70
C TYR A 43 -3.87 -3.14 8.23
N ASN A 44 -3.99 -2.01 8.93
CA ASN A 44 -4.16 -2.00 10.38
C ASN A 44 -5.56 -2.49 10.78
N LYS A 45 -6.60 -2.05 10.07
CA LYS A 45 -7.95 -2.58 10.28
C LYS A 45 -8.02 -4.07 9.97
N LEU A 46 -7.30 -4.54 8.95
CA LEU A 46 -7.19 -5.97 8.66
C LEU A 46 -6.47 -6.70 9.79
N ALA A 47 -5.28 -6.27 10.18
CA ALA A 47 -4.53 -6.86 11.28
C ALA A 47 -5.35 -6.93 12.58
N LYS A 48 -6.15 -5.90 12.87
CA LYS A 48 -7.06 -5.89 14.02
C LYS A 48 -8.14 -6.96 13.93
N LEU A 49 -8.80 -7.11 12.78
CA LEU A 49 -9.78 -8.17 12.56
C LEU A 49 -9.13 -9.55 12.70
N LEU A 50 -7.95 -9.74 12.11
CA LEU A 50 -7.18 -10.98 12.25
C LEU A 50 -6.90 -11.28 13.72
N CYS A 51 -6.41 -10.28 14.47
CA CYS A 51 -6.11 -10.37 15.89
C CYS A 51 -7.33 -10.81 16.72
N GLU A 52 -8.49 -10.19 16.48
CA GLU A 52 -9.75 -10.54 17.16
C GLU A 52 -10.19 -11.98 16.85
N PHE A 53 -10.07 -12.42 15.59
CA PHE A 53 -10.50 -13.77 15.19
C PHE A 53 -9.56 -14.88 15.61
N SER A 54 -8.25 -14.63 15.56
CA SER A 54 -7.22 -15.59 15.94
C SER A 54 -6.78 -15.44 17.39
N THR A 55 -7.34 -14.52 18.17
CA THR A 55 -6.94 -14.24 19.56
C THR A 55 -5.42 -14.28 19.74
N ALA A 56 -4.71 -13.64 18.81
CA ALA A 56 -3.26 -13.73 18.66
C ALA A 56 -2.72 -12.40 18.14
N ASN A 57 -1.50 -12.06 18.51
CA ASN A 57 -0.81 -10.91 17.93
C ASN A 57 -0.57 -11.15 16.45
N VAL A 58 -0.78 -10.13 15.64
CA VAL A 58 -0.74 -10.22 14.18
C VAL A 58 0.25 -9.23 13.62
N TYR A 59 1.09 -9.70 12.70
CA TYR A 59 1.98 -8.85 11.91
C TYR A 59 1.84 -9.19 10.44
N LEU A 60 1.54 -8.19 9.63
CA LEU A 60 1.51 -8.29 8.19
C LEU A 60 2.77 -7.65 7.62
N ILE A 61 3.60 -8.46 6.96
CA ILE A 61 4.92 -8.05 6.51
C ILE A 61 5.04 -8.34 5.02
N ASN A 62 5.52 -7.38 4.24
CA ASN A 62 5.76 -7.62 2.81
C ASN A 62 7.05 -8.44 2.59
N ARG A 63 7.32 -8.81 1.34
CA ARG A 63 8.51 -9.59 0.98
C ARG A 63 9.83 -8.92 1.38
N GLU A 64 9.86 -7.59 1.36
CA GLU A 64 11.04 -6.77 1.69
C GLU A 64 11.23 -6.57 3.21
N GLY A 65 10.33 -7.08 4.06
CA GLY A 65 10.42 -6.93 5.52
C GLY A 65 9.72 -5.70 6.10
N LYS A 66 9.10 -4.86 5.25
CA LYS A 66 8.29 -3.73 5.70
C LYS A 66 7.01 -4.22 6.39
N ILE A 67 6.74 -3.67 7.56
CA ILE A 67 5.54 -3.93 8.32
C ILE A 67 4.40 -3.10 7.71
N LEU A 68 3.44 -3.78 7.08
CA LEU A 68 2.28 -3.14 6.45
C LEU A 68 1.21 -2.80 7.49
N GLY A 69 1.04 -3.66 8.50
CA GLY A 69 0.12 -3.46 9.60
C GLY A 69 0.34 -4.48 10.70
N HIS A 70 -0.07 -4.13 11.91
CA HIS A 70 0.04 -4.99 13.08
C HIS A 70 -1.12 -4.77 14.03
N SER A 71 -1.37 -5.75 14.90
CA SER A 71 -2.32 -5.60 16.00
C SER A 71 -1.97 -6.58 17.11
N TRP A 72 -2.07 -6.13 18.35
CA TRP A 72 -1.86 -6.95 19.53
C TRP A 72 -3.17 -7.28 20.22
N VAL A 73 -3.22 -8.43 20.86
CA VAL A 73 -4.25 -8.74 21.84
C VAL A 73 -4.00 -7.83 23.04
N SER A 74 -5.07 -7.23 23.56
CA SER A 74 -5.04 -6.32 24.71
C SER A 74 -4.12 -6.83 25.82
N GLU A 75 -3.34 -5.94 26.44
CA GLU A 75 -2.40 -6.22 27.56
C GLU A 75 -1.00 -6.74 27.18
N TYR A 76 -0.69 -6.92 25.89
CA TYR A 76 0.68 -7.19 25.46
C TYR A 76 1.48 -5.90 25.18
N HIS A 77 2.70 -5.82 25.71
CA HIS A 77 3.67 -4.78 25.42
C HIS A 77 5.08 -5.39 25.44
N SER A 78 5.90 -5.04 24.44
CA SER A 78 7.34 -5.31 24.42
C SER A 78 8.05 -4.08 23.87
N GLU A 79 9.12 -3.66 24.53
CA GLU A 79 9.94 -2.52 24.10
C GLU A 79 10.72 -2.87 22.83
N GLU A 80 11.29 -4.07 22.73
CA GLU A 80 12.02 -4.51 21.54
C GLU A 80 11.14 -4.55 20.29
N ILE A 81 9.94 -5.13 20.40
CA ILE A 81 8.99 -5.15 19.27
C ILE A 81 8.52 -3.74 18.95
N SER A 82 8.29 -2.89 19.95
CA SER A 82 7.90 -1.50 19.73
C SER A 82 8.94 -0.74 18.89
N ASN A 83 10.23 -0.97 19.14
CA ASN A 83 11.31 -0.36 18.33
C ASN A 83 11.22 -0.76 16.85
N PHE A 84 11.04 -2.05 16.55
CA PHE A 84 10.88 -2.50 15.15
C PHE A 84 9.61 -1.96 14.49
N LEU A 85 8.53 -1.79 15.26
CA LEU A 85 7.29 -1.20 14.78
C LEU A 85 7.45 0.29 14.47
N GLU A 86 8.25 1.02 15.25
CA GLU A 86 8.59 2.43 15.00
C GLU A 86 9.49 2.59 13.77
N GLU A 87 10.49 1.73 13.61
CA GLU A 87 11.32 1.67 12.41
C GLU A 87 10.51 1.25 11.17
N GLY A 88 9.46 0.46 11.36
CA GLY A 88 8.54 -0.02 10.32
C GLY A 88 9.09 -1.17 9.48
N PHE A 89 10.23 -1.75 9.87
CA PHE A 89 10.89 -2.86 9.19
C PHE A 89 11.32 -3.94 10.18
N MET A 90 11.21 -5.19 9.76
CA MET A 90 11.74 -6.33 10.50
C MET A 90 13.25 -6.51 10.23
N PRO A 91 14.01 -7.08 11.19
CA PRO A 91 15.42 -7.39 11.00
C PRO A 91 15.67 -8.27 9.78
N GLU A 92 16.69 -7.95 8.98
CA GLU A 92 16.99 -8.62 7.71
C GLU A 92 17.14 -10.14 7.84
N ALA A 93 17.86 -10.61 8.86
CA ALA A 93 18.03 -12.04 9.13
C ALA A 93 16.69 -12.77 9.38
N PHE A 94 15.74 -12.08 10.02
CA PHE A 94 14.41 -12.62 10.25
C PHE A 94 13.57 -12.64 8.97
N VAL A 95 13.69 -11.58 8.16
CA VAL A 95 13.04 -11.50 6.84
C VAL A 95 13.51 -12.62 5.92
N GLU A 96 14.81 -12.90 5.87
CA GLU A 96 15.36 -14.02 5.11
C GLU A 96 14.79 -15.35 5.57
N LYS A 97 14.76 -15.59 6.89
CA LYS A 97 14.18 -16.81 7.47
C LYS A 97 12.71 -16.98 7.11
N MET A 98 11.89 -15.94 7.33
CA MET A 98 10.48 -15.94 6.94
C MET A 98 10.30 -16.30 5.47
N ASN A 99 11.13 -15.71 4.61
CA ASN A 99 11.05 -15.85 3.16
C ASN A 99 11.38 -17.27 2.66
N GLN A 100 12.01 -18.12 3.48
CA GLN A 100 12.28 -19.52 3.16
C GLN A 100 11.04 -20.42 3.30
N HIS A 101 10.08 -20.04 4.14
CA HIS A 101 8.86 -20.82 4.34
C HIS A 101 7.88 -20.66 3.18
N ARG A 102 7.54 -21.80 2.54
CA ARG A 102 6.61 -21.88 1.40
C ARG A 102 5.20 -22.36 1.77
N GLU A 103 5.09 -23.01 2.91
CA GLU A 103 3.83 -23.48 3.48
C GLU A 103 3.69 -22.93 4.89
N THR A 104 2.48 -22.99 5.44
CA THR A 104 2.23 -22.57 6.82
C THR A 104 3.07 -23.39 7.78
N MET A 105 3.86 -22.72 8.62
CA MET A 105 4.78 -23.38 9.56
C MET A 105 4.54 -22.87 10.97
N LEU A 106 4.34 -23.81 11.90
CA LEU A 106 4.36 -23.55 13.34
C LEU A 106 5.82 -23.52 13.81
N SER A 107 6.17 -22.50 14.59
CA SER A 107 7.43 -22.40 15.29
C SER A 107 7.19 -22.13 16.76
N GLU A 108 7.79 -22.96 17.61
CA GLU A 108 7.73 -22.79 19.07
C GLU A 108 8.91 -21.95 19.57
N THR A 109 10.02 -21.90 18.82
CA THR A 109 11.22 -21.16 19.24
C THR A 109 11.20 -19.70 18.78
N ASP A 110 10.60 -19.43 17.62
CA ASP A 110 10.72 -18.12 16.99
C ASP A 110 9.79 -17.07 17.60
N GLY A 111 8.76 -17.51 18.33
CA GLY A 111 7.87 -16.63 19.08
C GLY A 111 8.57 -15.83 20.18
N TYR A 112 9.80 -16.19 20.53
CA TYR A 112 10.63 -15.58 21.56
C TYR A 112 11.75 -14.68 21.01
N LEU A 113 11.92 -14.61 19.69
CA LEU A 113 13.07 -13.91 19.07
C LEU A 113 13.12 -12.39 19.33
N PHE A 114 12.02 -11.81 19.80
CA PHE A 114 11.86 -10.37 20.03
C PHE A 114 11.25 -10.10 21.41
N ASP A 115 11.45 -11.02 22.35
CA ASP A 115 10.99 -10.81 23.71
C ASP A 115 12.02 -10.03 24.49
N ASP A 116 11.52 -9.02 25.22
CA ASP A 116 12.29 -8.37 26.27
C ASP A 116 12.79 -9.46 27.26
N ASP A 117 13.98 -9.24 27.84
CA ASP A 117 14.68 -10.22 28.68
C ASP A 117 13.95 -10.42 30.04
N ILE A 118 12.89 -11.21 30.02
CA ILE A 118 11.95 -11.39 31.14
C ILE A 118 12.15 -12.79 31.78
N PRO A 119 12.34 -12.89 33.12
CA PRO A 119 12.27 -14.16 33.82
C PRO A 119 10.85 -14.75 33.73
N ASP A 120 10.72 -16.03 33.35
CA ASP A 120 9.44 -16.72 33.09
C ASP A 120 8.63 -16.14 31.92
N ALA A 121 9.26 -16.06 30.74
CA ALA A 121 8.53 -15.74 29.50
C ALA A 121 7.35 -16.72 29.29
N PRO A 122 6.13 -16.21 29.02
CA PRO A 122 4.96 -17.06 28.83
C PRO A 122 5.13 -18.00 27.63
N GLU A 123 4.40 -19.12 27.62
CA GLU A 123 4.39 -20.02 26.47
C GLU A 123 3.87 -19.31 25.22
N LYS A 124 4.62 -19.37 24.12
CA LYS A 124 4.27 -18.73 22.85
C LYS A 124 4.25 -19.72 21.72
N HIS A 125 3.25 -19.58 20.88
CA HIS A 125 3.14 -20.31 19.63
C HIS A 125 3.16 -19.30 18.49
N MET A 126 4.09 -19.48 17.56
CA MET A 126 4.22 -18.62 16.38
C MET A 126 3.82 -19.38 15.13
N LEU A 127 3.01 -18.74 14.27
CA LEU A 127 2.60 -19.28 12.99
C LEU A 127 3.08 -18.37 11.87
N TYR A 128 3.90 -18.92 10.98
CA TYR A 128 4.27 -18.32 9.71
C TYR A 128 3.25 -18.73 8.66
N ILE A 129 2.54 -17.76 8.08
CA ILE A 129 1.62 -18.00 6.97
C ILE A 129 2.12 -17.22 5.75
N PRO A 130 2.71 -17.89 4.75
CA PRO A 130 3.14 -17.23 3.52
C PRO A 130 1.97 -16.62 2.76
N ILE A 131 2.15 -15.41 2.24
CA ILE A 131 1.14 -14.72 1.43
C ILE A 131 1.56 -14.81 -0.03
N TYR A 132 0.70 -15.41 -0.84
CA TYR A 132 0.88 -15.52 -2.29
C TYR A 132 -0.13 -14.65 -3.04
N GLY A 133 0.34 -14.01 -4.10
CA GLY A 133 -0.48 -13.31 -5.08
C GLY A 133 0.01 -13.64 -6.49
N SER A 134 -0.88 -14.08 -7.37
CA SER A 134 -0.54 -14.43 -8.77
C SER A 134 0.64 -15.40 -8.89
N ALA A 135 0.71 -16.40 -8.01
CA ALA A 135 1.80 -17.38 -7.88
C ALA A 135 3.17 -16.80 -7.45
N GLU A 136 3.23 -15.52 -7.06
CA GLU A 136 4.41 -14.91 -6.46
C GLU A 136 4.23 -14.77 -4.93
N ARG A 137 5.30 -14.98 -4.16
CA ARG A 137 5.30 -14.70 -2.73
C ARG A 137 5.42 -13.20 -2.51
N ILE A 138 4.41 -12.58 -1.92
CA ILE A 138 4.31 -11.12 -1.76
C ILE A 138 4.46 -10.66 -0.31
N GLY A 139 4.40 -11.58 0.65
CA GLY A 139 4.62 -11.28 2.06
C GLY A 139 4.47 -12.49 2.97
N THR A 140 4.40 -12.21 4.26
CA THR A 140 4.18 -13.18 5.34
C THR A 140 3.19 -12.59 6.33
N LEU A 141 2.19 -13.37 6.72
CA LEU A 141 1.34 -13.11 7.87
C LEU A 141 1.92 -13.89 9.05
N LEU A 142 2.21 -13.19 10.14
CA LEU A 142 2.68 -13.80 11.39
C LEU A 142 1.56 -13.74 12.42
N LEU A 143 1.33 -14.85 13.09
CA LEU A 143 0.49 -14.91 14.29
C LEU A 143 1.31 -15.37 15.48
N VAL A 144 1.18 -14.69 16.61
CA VAL A 144 1.81 -15.09 17.88
C VAL A 144 0.74 -15.18 18.95
N ARG A 145 0.48 -16.39 19.43
CA ARG A 145 -0.54 -16.68 20.46
C ARG A 145 0.14 -17.12 21.75
N PHE A 146 -0.35 -16.62 22.88
CA PHE A 146 0.14 -16.98 24.21
C PHE A 146 -0.69 -18.11 24.80
N PHE A 147 -0.05 -19.01 25.56
CA PHE A 147 -0.64 -20.07 26.40
C PHE A 147 -1.47 -21.15 25.68
N GLN A 148 -2.04 -20.88 24.51
CA GLN A 148 -2.89 -21.81 23.78
C GLN A 148 -2.31 -22.10 22.39
N PRO A 149 -2.20 -23.37 21.98
CA PRO A 149 -1.74 -23.72 20.65
C PRO A 149 -2.77 -23.34 19.59
N PHE A 150 -2.30 -23.26 18.34
CA PHE A 150 -3.19 -23.10 17.18
C PHE A 150 -3.87 -24.43 16.84
N SER A 151 -5.18 -24.37 16.62
CA SER A 151 -5.97 -25.50 16.11
C SER A 151 -6.01 -25.52 14.59
N MET A 152 -6.36 -26.66 13.98
CA MET A 152 -6.55 -26.75 12.52
C MET A 152 -7.54 -25.71 11.98
N ARG A 153 -8.56 -25.32 12.77
CA ARG A 153 -9.51 -24.28 12.39
C ARG A 153 -8.84 -22.91 12.30
N ASP A 154 -7.91 -22.62 13.21
CA ASP A 154 -7.13 -21.39 13.19
C ASP A 154 -6.24 -21.35 11.93
N LEU A 155 -5.61 -22.47 11.57
CA LEU A 155 -4.80 -22.57 10.34
C LEU A 155 -5.65 -22.31 9.10
N VAL A 156 -6.79 -22.99 8.96
CA VAL A 156 -7.72 -22.79 7.82
C VAL A 156 -8.17 -21.34 7.72
N LEU A 157 -8.53 -20.73 8.85
CA LEU A 157 -8.94 -19.33 8.89
C LEU A 157 -7.77 -18.42 8.50
N SER A 158 -6.58 -18.66 9.02
CA SER A 158 -5.39 -17.84 8.79
C SER A 158 -4.92 -17.89 7.33
N GLU A 159 -4.94 -19.06 6.68
CA GLU A 159 -4.59 -19.22 5.26
C GLU A 159 -5.64 -18.57 4.34
N TYR A 160 -6.92 -18.74 4.67
CA TYR A 160 -8.00 -18.04 3.98
C TYR A 160 -7.78 -16.52 4.05
N LEU A 161 -7.43 -16.02 5.24
CA LEU A 161 -7.17 -14.60 5.47
C LEU A 161 -5.92 -14.10 4.76
N ALA A 162 -4.83 -14.87 4.80
CA ALA A 162 -3.61 -14.58 4.06
C ALA A 162 -3.89 -14.45 2.56
N THR A 163 -4.75 -15.30 2.00
CA THR A 163 -5.18 -15.23 0.60
C THR A 163 -5.91 -13.90 0.30
N LEU A 164 -6.84 -13.50 1.18
CA LEU A 164 -7.56 -12.23 1.01
C LEU A 164 -6.64 -11.01 1.11
N VAL A 165 -5.70 -11.03 2.06
CA VAL A 165 -4.68 -9.99 2.17
C VAL A 165 -3.82 -9.95 0.90
N GLY A 166 -3.47 -11.10 0.34
CA GLY A 166 -2.72 -11.16 -0.91
C GLY A 166 -3.46 -10.52 -2.09
N ILE A 167 -4.76 -10.75 -2.20
CA ILE A 167 -5.63 -10.09 -3.21
C ILE A 167 -5.61 -8.57 -3.01
N GLU A 168 -5.70 -8.10 -1.77
CA GLU A 168 -5.71 -6.67 -1.43
C GLU A 168 -4.38 -5.99 -1.79
N ILE A 169 -3.24 -6.63 -1.48
CA ILE A 169 -1.91 -6.15 -1.86
C ILE A 169 -1.79 -6.05 -3.39
N LEU A 170 -2.27 -7.06 -4.12
CA LEU A 170 -2.26 -7.03 -5.59
C LEU A 170 -3.16 -5.93 -6.16
N HIS A 171 -4.32 -5.70 -5.55
CA HIS A 171 -5.23 -4.63 -5.95
C HIS A 171 -4.56 -3.26 -5.78
N GLU A 172 -3.91 -3.00 -4.64
CA GLU A 172 -3.15 -1.77 -4.41
C GLU A 172 -2.01 -1.59 -5.43
N ARG A 173 -1.22 -2.64 -5.68
CA ARG A 173 -0.15 -2.60 -6.68
C ARG A 173 -0.69 -2.26 -8.07
N THR A 174 -1.80 -2.88 -8.46
CA THR A 174 -2.45 -2.62 -9.76
C THR A 174 -2.90 -1.17 -9.85
N LYS A 175 -3.54 -0.65 -8.81
CA LYS A 175 -3.97 0.75 -8.75
C LYS A 175 -2.80 1.73 -8.86
N ILE A 176 -1.69 1.47 -8.17
CA ILE A 176 -0.46 2.28 -8.27
C ILE A 176 0.08 2.26 -9.71
N ILE A 177 0.06 1.11 -10.37
CA ILE A 177 0.49 0.98 -11.77
C ILE A 177 -0.45 1.78 -12.69
N GLU A 178 -1.76 1.66 -12.52
CA GLU A 178 -2.76 2.41 -13.29
C GLU A 178 -2.63 3.92 -13.09
N GLU A 179 -2.46 4.39 -11.85
CA GLU A 179 -2.25 5.80 -11.52
C GLU A 179 -0.99 6.33 -12.19
N ARG A 180 0.13 5.59 -12.12
CA ARG A 180 1.39 5.97 -12.79
C ARG A 180 1.28 5.94 -14.31
N ALA A 181 0.59 4.95 -14.88
CA ALA A 181 0.36 4.86 -16.32
C ALA A 181 -0.50 6.03 -16.82
N ARG A 182 -1.53 6.40 -16.05
CA ARG A 182 -2.37 7.56 -16.32
C ARG A 182 -1.57 8.85 -16.25
N GLU A 183 -0.75 9.04 -15.23
CA GLU A 183 0.12 10.21 -15.10
C GLU A 183 1.06 10.35 -16.30
N ARG A 184 1.73 9.26 -16.69
CA ARG A 184 2.58 9.22 -17.90
C ARG A 184 1.79 9.57 -19.16
N LEU A 185 0.58 9.06 -19.31
CA LEU A 185 -0.27 9.36 -20.46
C LEU A 185 -0.63 10.86 -20.53
N VAL A 186 -0.99 11.46 -19.40
CA VAL A 186 -1.28 12.91 -19.31
C VAL A 186 -0.06 13.73 -19.71
N VAL A 187 1.12 13.39 -19.19
CA VAL A 187 2.39 14.06 -19.55
C VAL A 187 2.67 13.94 -21.05
N GLN A 188 2.56 12.73 -21.61
CA GLN A 188 2.76 12.47 -23.05
C GLN A 188 1.78 13.26 -23.93
N MET A 189 0.50 13.31 -23.53
CA MET A 189 -0.52 14.09 -24.26
C MET A 189 -0.21 15.59 -24.24
N ALA A 190 0.21 16.12 -23.09
CA ALA A 190 0.56 17.53 -22.97
C ALA A 190 1.82 17.88 -23.80
N MET A 191 2.84 17.01 -23.78
CA MET A 191 4.03 17.16 -24.61
C MET A 191 3.68 17.20 -26.10
N ARG A 192 2.77 16.34 -26.56
CA ARG A 192 2.27 16.34 -27.95
C ARG A 192 1.42 17.56 -28.31
N ALA A 193 0.82 18.22 -27.32
CA ALA A 193 0.05 19.45 -27.54
C ALA A 193 0.95 20.69 -27.69
N LEU A 194 2.21 20.61 -27.26
CA LEU A 194 3.21 21.66 -27.46
C LEU A 194 3.84 21.53 -28.86
N SER A 195 4.00 22.67 -29.51
CA SER A 195 4.85 22.80 -30.71
C SER A 195 6.33 22.79 -30.33
N TYR A 196 7.20 22.55 -31.32
CA TYR A 196 8.65 22.51 -31.10
C TYR A 196 9.18 23.75 -30.36
N SER A 197 8.79 24.95 -30.78
CA SER A 197 9.19 26.20 -30.14
C SER A 197 8.63 26.36 -28.71
N GLU A 198 7.44 25.80 -28.44
CA GLU A 198 6.86 25.80 -27.09
C GLU A 198 7.59 24.83 -26.17
N VAL A 199 7.96 23.63 -26.65
CA VAL A 199 8.77 22.66 -25.89
C VAL A 199 10.12 23.29 -25.50
N GLU A 200 10.83 23.88 -26.46
CA GLU A 200 12.13 24.52 -26.20
C GLU A 200 12.01 25.68 -25.21
N SER A 201 10.95 26.49 -25.35
CA SER A 201 10.65 27.58 -24.42
C SER A 201 10.44 27.06 -23.00
N VAL A 202 9.64 26.00 -22.83
CA VAL A 202 9.38 25.41 -21.51
C VAL A 202 10.63 24.79 -20.92
N LYS A 203 11.46 24.11 -21.72
CA LYS A 203 12.73 23.57 -21.27
C LYS A 203 13.61 24.64 -20.64
N HIS A 204 13.74 25.80 -21.28
CA HIS A 204 14.48 26.94 -20.73
C HIS A 204 13.84 27.53 -19.46
N ILE A 205 12.50 27.55 -19.37
CA ILE A 205 11.78 27.97 -18.17
C ILE A 205 12.12 27.07 -16.98
N ILE A 206 12.05 25.75 -17.18
CA ILE A 206 12.35 24.76 -16.12
C ILE A 206 13.83 24.82 -15.70
N ILE A 207 14.75 25.01 -16.63
CA ILE A 207 16.18 25.21 -16.33
C ILE A 207 16.40 26.50 -15.52
N GLU A 208 15.72 27.60 -15.86
CA GLU A 208 15.84 28.87 -15.15
C GLU A 208 15.20 28.84 -13.75
N LEU A 209 14.17 28.02 -13.55
CA LEU A 209 13.59 27.75 -12.22
C LEU A 209 14.60 27.07 -11.30
N GLY A 210 15.31 26.04 -11.80
CA GLY A 210 16.28 25.28 -11.01
C GLY A 210 15.67 24.45 -9.86
N SER A 211 14.34 24.41 -9.76
CA SER A 211 13.56 23.69 -8.74
C SER A 211 12.16 23.38 -9.29
N PHE A 212 11.32 22.70 -8.50
CA PHE A 212 9.92 22.44 -8.84
C PHE A 212 8.99 23.66 -8.70
N GLU A 213 9.44 24.75 -8.09
CA GLU A 213 8.62 25.95 -7.92
C GLU A 213 9.43 27.25 -7.87
N GLY A 214 8.89 28.32 -8.46
CA GLY A 214 9.56 29.62 -8.45
C GLY A 214 8.91 30.63 -9.38
N VAL A 215 9.56 31.79 -9.54
CA VAL A 215 9.03 32.91 -10.33
C VAL A 215 9.86 33.08 -11.60
N VAL A 216 9.18 33.12 -12.75
CA VAL A 216 9.81 33.27 -14.06
C VAL A 216 9.30 34.53 -14.74
N ILE A 217 10.22 35.27 -15.38
CA ILE A 217 9.90 36.45 -16.16
C ILE A 217 9.86 36.05 -17.64
N ALA A 218 8.65 35.91 -18.19
CA ALA A 218 8.43 35.42 -19.56
C ALA A 218 9.16 36.23 -20.64
N SER A 219 9.34 37.55 -20.47
CA SER A 219 10.09 38.37 -21.43
C SER A 219 11.58 38.00 -21.48
N LYS A 220 12.21 37.75 -20.34
CA LYS A 220 13.62 37.37 -20.26
C LYS A 220 13.89 36.02 -20.93
N VAL A 221 12.95 35.08 -20.79
CA VAL A 221 13.02 33.78 -21.48
C VAL A 221 12.76 33.96 -22.98
N ALA A 222 11.78 34.78 -23.37
CA ALA A 222 11.47 35.06 -24.78
C ALA A 222 12.69 35.59 -25.54
N ASP A 223 13.40 36.56 -24.94
CA ASP A 223 14.59 37.18 -25.52
C ASP A 223 15.75 36.17 -25.65
N ARG A 224 15.90 35.25 -24.69
CA ARG A 224 16.96 34.22 -24.71
C ARG A 224 16.72 33.13 -25.75
N VAL A 225 15.47 32.67 -25.87
CA VAL A 225 15.08 31.60 -26.80
C VAL A 225 14.84 32.13 -28.22
N GLY A 226 14.66 33.45 -28.37
CA GLY A 226 14.40 34.08 -29.68
C GLY A 226 12.97 33.86 -30.17
N VAL A 227 11.99 33.82 -29.25
CA VAL A 227 10.56 33.62 -29.56
C VAL A 227 9.73 34.79 -29.04
N THR A 228 8.48 34.92 -29.50
CA THR A 228 7.56 35.91 -28.95
C THR A 228 7.06 35.47 -27.57
N ARG A 229 6.75 36.44 -26.69
CA ARG A 229 6.14 36.17 -25.38
C ARG A 229 4.85 35.34 -25.47
N SER A 230 4.11 35.45 -26.58
CA SER A 230 2.88 34.66 -26.81
C SER A 230 3.14 33.15 -26.88
N VAL A 231 4.29 32.71 -27.40
CA VAL A 231 4.68 31.28 -27.45
C VAL A 231 4.80 30.73 -26.03
N ILE A 232 5.50 31.45 -25.15
CA ILE A 232 5.66 31.07 -23.75
C ILE A 232 4.33 31.02 -23.01
N VAL A 233 3.50 32.07 -23.15
CA VAL A 233 2.21 32.14 -22.47
C VAL A 233 1.27 31.02 -22.94
N ASN A 234 1.29 30.68 -24.23
CA ASN A 234 0.50 29.57 -24.76
C ASN A 234 1.00 28.21 -24.26
N ALA A 235 2.32 28.00 -24.21
CA ALA A 235 2.90 26.79 -23.66
C ALA A 235 2.49 26.57 -22.19
N LEU A 236 2.63 27.61 -21.36
CA LEU A 236 2.22 27.57 -19.95
C LEU A 236 0.72 27.30 -19.79
N ARG A 237 -0.13 27.94 -20.60
CA ARG A 237 -1.58 27.70 -20.59
C ARG A 237 -1.94 26.24 -20.95
N LYS A 238 -1.26 25.65 -21.93
CA LYS A 238 -1.48 24.24 -22.32
C LYS A 238 -1.10 23.28 -21.20
N LEU A 239 0.02 23.53 -20.53
CA LEU A 239 0.49 22.71 -19.41
C LEU A 239 -0.40 22.86 -18.17
N GLU A 240 -0.87 24.07 -17.89
CA GLU A 240 -1.83 24.34 -16.81
C GLU A 240 -3.18 23.66 -17.09
N SER A 241 -3.65 23.70 -18.34
CA SER A 241 -4.88 23.01 -18.75
C SER A 241 -4.77 21.47 -18.64
N ALA A 242 -3.55 20.93 -18.77
CA ALA A 242 -3.27 19.51 -18.58
C ALA A 242 -3.04 19.11 -17.11
N GLY A 243 -3.04 20.08 -16.18
CA GLY A 243 -2.76 19.83 -14.77
C GLY A 243 -1.31 19.46 -14.47
N ILE A 244 -0.37 19.80 -15.36
CA ILE A 244 1.06 19.52 -15.17
C ILE A 244 1.75 20.60 -14.36
N ILE A 245 1.27 21.84 -14.49
CA ILE A 245 1.75 22.99 -13.73
C ILE A 245 0.59 23.77 -13.14
N GLU A 246 0.87 24.51 -12.08
CA GLU A 246 0.04 25.63 -11.63
C GLU A 246 0.75 26.94 -11.95
N SER A 247 0.01 27.91 -12.47
CA SER A 247 0.56 29.24 -12.74
C SER A 247 -0.21 30.33 -12.00
N ARG A 248 0.52 31.30 -11.43
CA ARG A 248 -0.06 32.49 -10.82
C ARG A 248 0.66 33.74 -11.29
N SER A 249 -0.06 34.64 -11.96
CA SER A 249 0.50 35.92 -12.40
C SER A 249 0.82 36.81 -11.20
N LEU A 250 2.04 37.33 -11.13
CA LEU A 250 2.50 38.34 -10.16
C LEU A 250 2.64 39.73 -10.82
N GLY A 251 1.99 39.92 -11.97
CA GLY A 251 2.08 41.16 -12.74
C GLY A 251 3.49 41.40 -13.29
N MET A 252 4.07 42.56 -12.97
CA MET A 252 5.40 42.96 -13.45
C MET A 252 6.54 42.13 -12.83
N LYS A 253 6.30 41.45 -11.70
CA LYS A 253 7.31 40.62 -11.03
C LYS A 253 7.52 39.27 -11.73
N GLY A 254 6.66 38.90 -12.67
CA GLY A 254 6.70 37.64 -13.41
C GLY A 254 5.50 36.75 -13.11
N THR A 255 5.65 35.46 -13.38
CA THR A 255 4.65 34.43 -13.13
C THR A 255 5.24 33.39 -12.20
N PHE A 256 4.58 33.13 -11.08
CA PHE A 256 4.91 31.98 -10.25
C PHE A 256 4.44 30.71 -10.95
N ILE A 257 5.31 29.72 -11.02
CA ILE A 257 5.06 28.42 -11.63
C ILE A 257 5.41 27.36 -10.59
N LYS A 258 4.52 26.39 -10.43
CA LYS A 258 4.77 25.17 -9.67
C LYS A 258 4.54 23.96 -10.56
N VAL A 259 5.54 23.09 -10.67
CA VAL A 259 5.45 21.84 -11.41
C VAL A 259 4.79 20.80 -10.52
N LEU A 260 3.71 20.20 -10.99
CA LEU A 260 2.95 19.19 -10.25
C LEU A 260 3.40 17.76 -10.54
N SER A 261 3.93 17.50 -11.75
CA SER A 261 4.39 16.17 -12.17
C SER A 261 5.90 16.15 -12.42
N PRO A 262 6.69 15.43 -11.60
CA PRO A 262 8.12 15.24 -11.84
C PRO A 262 8.42 14.53 -13.16
N LEU A 263 7.55 13.60 -13.59
CA LEU A 263 7.67 12.87 -14.86
C LEU A 263 7.74 13.82 -16.07
N PHE A 264 7.10 15.00 -15.99
CA PHE A 264 7.19 16.00 -17.04
C PHE A 264 8.61 16.56 -17.22
N VAL A 265 9.32 16.78 -16.12
CA VAL A 265 10.70 17.29 -16.13
C VAL A 265 11.66 16.24 -16.72
N GLU A 266 11.43 14.98 -16.37
CA GLU A 266 12.16 13.84 -16.94
C GLU A 266 11.94 13.73 -18.46
N GLU A 267 10.69 13.81 -18.92
CA GLU A 267 10.34 13.76 -20.36
C GLU A 267 10.88 14.96 -21.16
N LEU A 268 11.05 16.13 -20.52
CA LEU A 268 11.73 17.28 -21.14
C LEU A 268 13.25 17.08 -21.28
N GLY A 269 13.82 16.04 -20.67
CA GLY A 269 15.26 15.78 -20.65
C GLY A 269 16.04 16.83 -19.86
N VAL A 270 15.44 17.39 -18.81
CA VAL A 270 16.11 18.33 -17.89
C VAL A 270 16.47 17.56 -16.62
N LEU A 271 17.75 17.32 -16.40
CA LEU A 271 18.24 16.76 -15.12
C LEU A 271 18.12 17.86 -14.05
N GLN A 272 17.14 17.76 -13.17
CA GLN A 272 17.17 18.53 -11.92
C GLN A 272 18.13 17.82 -10.96
N LYS A 273 19.06 18.56 -10.37
CA LYS A 273 19.76 18.11 -9.16
C LYS A 273 18.77 18.27 -8.02
N ASP A 274 18.62 17.22 -7.22
CA ASP A 274 17.79 17.15 -6.01
C ASP A 274 17.94 18.38 -5.11
#